data_AF-A0AAW2X9K1-F1
#
_entry.id   AF-A0AAW2X9K1-F1
#
_cell.length_a   1.000
_cell.length_b   1.000
_cell.length_c   1.000
_cell.angle_alpha   90.00
_cell.angle_beta   90.00
_cell.angle_gamma   90.00
#
_symmetry.space_group_name_H-M   'P 1'
#
loop_
_entity.id
_entity.type
_entity.pdbx_description
1 polymer ?
#
loop_
_entity_poly.entity_id
_entity_poly.type
_entity_poly.pdbx_seq_one_letter_code
_entity_poly.pdbx_strand_id
1 'polypeptide(L)'
;MVPSSPEAQTMKKPPKNTNFVTSALNFVRIHFSSHPRFWLFIAFLWIQALIIFIARTPPPCFPDRTADVSATVPAIRRTPSNDDAAASNATLPEAAPAPPYTDECPSGRIYAYDLPSMYNRDLVLTNCTDLDPWNWECGIITNHGYGRAATELRRILPEDLYKSWYHTNQFTLEILFHHRILKHKCRTLEPESATAFYIPFYAGLAVGKHLWKNDTAIRDKHCKMMLRWVKNQPYWMKSNGSDHFMTIGRITWDFRRLTDPGKSWGSSFLNMPSMNKVSRFIVEKYPGDEMDVSVPYPTGFHPKSKDNLVEWQNFVRDYKRSSLFSFVGENRNWAENDLRRILMNYCHKEAVLAGPWTAPSVSVPPIRLWF
;
A
#
# COMPACT_ATOMS: atom_id res chain seq x y z
N MET A 1 101.03 -34.81 -15.50
CA MET A 1 100.74 -33.54 -14.79
C MET A 1 99.23 -33.42 -14.68
N VAL A 2 98.73 -33.08 -13.48
CA VAL A 2 97.31 -33.21 -13.01
C VAL A 2 96.98 -34.69 -12.71
N PRO A 3 96.49 -35.07 -11.49
CA PRO A 3 95.31 -34.50 -10.80
C PRO A 3 95.35 -34.46 -9.24
N SER A 4 94.37 -33.76 -8.62
CA SER A 4 93.52 -34.27 -7.52
C SER A 4 92.56 -33.21 -6.94
N SER A 5 91.31 -33.64 -6.71
CA SER A 5 90.25 -33.02 -5.87
C SER A 5 90.36 -33.60 -4.44
N PRO A 6 89.94 -32.94 -3.32
CA PRO A 6 88.53 -32.98 -2.86
C PRO A 6 88.02 -31.83 -1.93
N GLU A 7 86.73 -32.00 -1.59
CA GLU A 7 85.70 -31.32 -0.75
C GLU A 7 85.97 -30.46 0.52
N ALA A 8 85.13 -29.41 0.62
CA ALA A 8 84.26 -28.88 1.71
C ALA A 8 84.73 -28.59 3.16
N GLN A 9 84.53 -27.32 3.62
CA GLN A 9 84.08 -26.95 4.98
C GLN A 9 83.29 -25.61 5.02
N THR A 10 82.29 -25.53 5.91
CA THR A 10 81.25 -24.50 6.12
C THR A 10 81.66 -23.38 7.10
N MET A 11 81.23 -22.12 6.88
CA MET A 11 81.17 -21.08 7.93
C MET A 11 80.04 -20.03 7.78
N LYS A 12 79.66 -19.46 8.94
CA LYS A 12 78.40 -18.84 9.40
C LYS A 12 77.98 -17.46 8.81
N LYS A 13 76.67 -17.16 8.89
CA LYS A 13 76.01 -15.84 8.68
C LYS A 13 75.82 -15.07 10.02
N PRO A 14 75.81 -13.71 10.03
CA PRO A 14 75.52 -12.89 11.21
C PRO A 14 74.01 -12.55 11.38
N PRO A 15 73.56 -12.09 12.57
CA PRO A 15 72.15 -12.12 12.98
C PRO A 15 71.34 -10.87 12.58
N LYS A 16 70.01 -11.07 12.44
CA LYS A 16 69.01 -10.03 12.17
C LYS A 16 68.36 -9.50 13.45
N ASN A 17 68.09 -8.20 13.41
CA ASN A 17 67.48 -7.34 14.42
C ASN A 17 65.96 -7.61 14.56
N THR A 18 65.48 -8.08 15.71
CA THR A 18 64.04 -8.26 16.00
C THR A 18 63.75 -7.94 17.47
N ASN A 19 63.42 -6.69 17.82
CA ASN A 19 63.05 -6.35 19.22
C ASN A 19 62.12 -5.14 19.44
N PHE A 20 61.41 -4.62 18.43
CA PHE A 20 60.50 -3.47 18.64
C PHE A 20 59.04 -3.88 18.89
N VAL A 21 58.50 -4.79 18.08
CA VAL A 21 57.07 -5.20 18.12
C VAL A 21 56.73 -5.97 19.40
N THR A 22 57.64 -6.82 19.88
CA THR A 22 57.45 -7.64 21.08
C THR A 22 57.42 -6.78 22.35
N SER A 23 58.15 -5.66 22.38
CA SER A 23 58.15 -4.72 23.50
C SER A 23 56.81 -3.97 23.61
N ALA A 24 56.26 -3.51 22.49
CA ALA A 24 54.97 -2.82 22.46
C ALA A 24 53.80 -3.71 22.89
N LEU A 25 53.76 -4.96 22.41
CA LEU A 25 52.73 -5.93 22.79
C LEU A 25 52.79 -6.31 24.28
N ASN A 26 53.99 -6.45 24.84
CA ASN A 26 54.17 -6.72 26.26
C ASN A 26 53.76 -5.52 27.13
N PHE A 27 54.01 -4.29 26.68
CA PHE A 27 53.61 -3.08 27.40
C PHE A 27 52.08 -2.94 27.47
N VAL A 28 51.39 -3.18 26.35
CA VAL A 28 49.92 -3.19 26.28
C VAL A 28 49.35 -4.28 27.19
N ARG A 29 49.92 -5.49 27.16
CA ARG A 29 49.45 -6.60 27.99
C ARG A 29 49.58 -6.32 29.50
N ILE A 30 50.66 -5.69 29.92
CA ILE A 30 50.86 -5.28 31.33
C ILE A 30 49.83 -4.22 31.72
N HIS A 31 49.59 -3.23 30.86
CA HIS A 31 48.65 -2.13 31.13
C HIS A 31 47.19 -2.57 31.21
N PHE A 32 46.80 -3.61 30.46
CA PHE A 32 45.49 -4.26 30.57
C PHE A 32 45.38 -5.13 31.83
N SER A 33 46.47 -5.77 32.26
CA SER A 33 46.50 -6.65 33.43
C SER A 33 46.46 -5.91 34.77
N SER A 34 46.95 -4.67 34.85
CA SER A 34 47.04 -3.92 36.11
C SER A 34 45.69 -3.33 36.58
N HIS A 35 44.76 -3.05 35.67
CA HIS A 35 43.47 -2.43 36.00
C HIS A 35 42.29 -3.07 35.24
N PRO A 36 41.97 -4.35 35.51
CA PRO A 36 40.93 -5.07 34.77
C PRO A 36 39.53 -4.43 34.92
N ARG A 37 39.25 -3.81 36.07
CA ARG A 37 37.98 -3.10 36.33
C ARG A 37 37.84 -1.82 35.51
N PHE A 38 38.95 -1.10 35.28
CA PHE A 38 38.96 0.12 34.48
C PHE A 38 38.67 -0.19 33.00
N TRP A 39 39.28 -1.24 32.47
CA TRP A 39 39.04 -1.68 31.10
C TRP A 39 37.65 -2.27 30.88
N LEU A 40 37.11 -2.99 31.87
CA LEU A 40 35.71 -3.41 31.88
C LEU A 40 34.75 -2.22 31.83
N PHE A 41 35.03 -1.16 32.60
CA PHE A 41 34.24 0.06 32.59
C PHE A 41 34.31 0.78 31.24
N ILE A 42 35.49 0.91 30.64
CA ILE A 42 35.66 1.49 29.30
C ILE A 42 34.92 0.66 28.24
N ALA A 43 35.01 -0.68 28.28
CA ALA A 43 34.27 -1.55 27.37
C ALA A 43 32.75 -1.39 27.52
N PHE A 44 32.26 -1.27 28.76
CA PHE A 44 30.85 -1.00 29.03
C PHE A 44 30.39 0.34 28.45
N LEU A 45 31.17 1.41 28.61
CA LEU A 45 30.87 2.72 28.01
C LEU A 45 30.86 2.68 26.48
N TRP A 46 31.78 1.95 25.85
CA TRP A 46 31.80 1.76 24.40
C TRP A 46 30.58 0.99 23.90
N ILE A 47 30.15 -0.05 24.61
CA ILE A 47 28.93 -0.81 24.28
C ILE A 47 27.70 0.09 24.41
N GLN A 48 27.60 0.91 25.46
CA GLN A 48 26.49 1.85 25.61
C GLN A 48 26.48 2.91 24.50
N ALA A 49 27.63 3.46 24.13
CA ALA A 49 27.74 4.41 23.02
C ALA A 49 27.33 3.77 21.68
N LEU A 50 27.72 2.51 21.44
CA LEU A 50 27.32 1.76 20.25
C LEU A 50 25.80 1.52 20.20
N ILE A 51 25.20 1.13 21.33
CA ILE A 51 23.74 0.92 21.42
C ILE A 51 23.00 2.24 21.16
N ILE A 52 23.46 3.36 21.73
CA ILE A 52 22.87 4.69 21.49
C ILE A 52 23.03 5.10 20.03
N PHE A 53 24.17 4.82 19.40
CA PHE A 53 24.40 5.12 17.98
C PHE A 53 23.44 4.33 17.09
N ILE A 54 23.32 3.01 17.30
CA ILE A 54 22.41 2.14 16.54
C ILE A 54 20.94 2.52 16.78
N ALA A 55 20.57 2.86 18.02
CA ALA A 55 19.20 3.25 18.37
C ALA A 55 18.83 4.66 17.89
N ARG A 56 19.80 5.55 17.66
CA ARG A 56 19.59 6.91 17.14
C ARG A 56 19.78 7.05 15.65
N THR A 57 20.35 6.06 14.96
CA THR A 57 20.26 5.97 13.50
C THR A 57 18.87 5.44 13.15
N PRO A 58 17.94 6.26 12.65
CA PRO A 58 16.73 5.72 12.07
C PRO A 58 17.13 4.75 10.93
N PRO A 59 16.38 3.66 10.70
CA PRO A 59 16.59 2.85 9.50
C PRO A 59 16.55 3.79 8.28
N PRO A 60 17.30 3.51 7.20
CA PRO A 60 17.24 4.30 5.98
C PRO A 60 15.84 4.15 5.36
N CYS A 61 14.91 4.96 5.85
CA CYS A 61 13.62 5.17 5.26
C CYS A 61 13.79 6.30 4.24
N PHE A 62 13.40 5.99 3.00
CA PHE A 62 13.36 6.81 1.80
C PHE A 62 14.69 6.96 1.04
N PRO A 63 14.80 6.42 -0.19
CA PRO A 63 15.75 6.94 -1.15
C PRO A 63 15.38 8.38 -1.50
N ASP A 64 16.43 9.20 -1.59
CA ASP A 64 16.41 10.61 -1.94
C ASP A 64 15.61 10.87 -3.23
N ARG A 65 14.73 11.89 -3.19
CA ARG A 65 13.78 12.23 -4.26
C ARG A 65 14.41 13.09 -5.35
N THR A 66 15.72 13.06 -5.49
CA THR A 66 16.49 13.83 -6.48
C THR A 66 17.26 12.97 -7.48
N ALA A 67 17.11 11.64 -7.46
CA ALA A 67 17.58 10.81 -8.56
C ALA A 67 16.63 10.95 -9.76
N ASP A 68 17.10 11.62 -10.82
CA ASP A 68 16.50 11.60 -12.14
C ASP A 68 16.20 10.15 -12.55
N VAL A 69 14.92 9.81 -12.65
CA VAL A 69 14.48 8.54 -13.22
C VAL A 69 14.59 8.64 -14.74
N SER A 70 15.82 8.49 -15.24
CA SER A 70 16.01 8.02 -16.61
C SER A 70 15.60 6.55 -16.63
N ALA A 71 14.34 6.32 -16.96
CA ALA A 71 13.74 5.00 -17.06
C ALA A 71 14.44 4.19 -18.17
N THR A 72 15.50 3.48 -17.79
CA THR A 72 16.04 2.39 -18.60
C THR A 72 15.50 1.10 -18.01
N VAL A 73 14.41 0.60 -18.58
CA VAL A 73 13.87 -0.73 -18.29
C VAL A 73 14.97 -1.75 -18.57
N PRO A 74 15.33 -2.67 -17.65
CA PRO A 74 16.22 -3.76 -17.99
C PRO A 74 15.45 -4.71 -18.90
N ALA A 75 15.76 -4.66 -20.19
CA ALA A 75 15.38 -5.71 -21.11
C ALA A 75 16.00 -7.02 -20.58
N ILE A 76 15.15 -8.01 -20.30
CA ILE A 76 15.57 -9.38 -19.99
C ILE A 76 16.33 -9.89 -21.23
N ARG A 77 17.66 -9.81 -21.16
CA ARG A 77 18.57 -10.32 -22.19
C ARG A 77 18.57 -11.84 -22.09
N ARG A 78 17.69 -12.51 -22.83
CA ARG A 78 17.83 -13.95 -23.10
C ARG A 78 19.06 -14.12 -23.99
N THR A 79 20.11 -14.71 -23.45
CA THR A 79 21.23 -15.22 -24.25
C THR A 79 20.75 -16.42 -25.07
N PRO A 80 20.97 -16.47 -26.39
CA PRO A 80 20.75 -17.68 -27.16
C PRO A 80 21.91 -18.64 -26.87
N SER A 81 21.61 -19.77 -26.24
CA SER A 81 22.48 -20.93 -26.30
C SER A 81 22.20 -21.60 -27.65
N ASN A 82 23.14 -21.46 -28.59
CA ASN A 82 23.28 -22.45 -29.65
C ASN A 82 23.86 -23.70 -28.98
N ASP A 83 23.19 -24.84 -29.14
CA ASP A 83 23.80 -26.12 -29.51
C ASP A 83 22.68 -27.14 -29.81
N ASP A 84 22.77 -27.68 -31.03
CA ASP A 84 22.35 -29.00 -31.52
C ASP A 84 20.86 -29.37 -31.72
N ALA A 85 20.45 -29.18 -32.98
CA ALA A 85 19.82 -30.14 -33.88
C ALA A 85 19.28 -31.47 -33.30
N ALA A 86 17.95 -31.60 -33.28
CA ALA A 86 17.26 -32.84 -33.66
C ALA A 86 15.83 -32.52 -34.14
N ALA A 87 15.53 -33.00 -35.34
CA ALA A 87 14.29 -32.76 -36.07
C ALA A 87 13.04 -33.27 -35.34
N SER A 88 11.99 -32.48 -35.35
CA SER A 88 10.61 -32.98 -35.33
C SER A 88 9.66 -31.95 -35.95
N ASN A 89 9.01 -32.35 -37.05
CA ASN A 89 7.91 -31.61 -37.67
C ASN A 89 6.73 -31.55 -36.68
N ALA A 90 6.62 -30.44 -35.98
CA ALA A 90 5.42 -30.05 -35.27
C ALA A 90 5.07 -28.62 -35.70
N THR A 91 3.92 -28.47 -36.34
CA THR A 91 3.33 -27.17 -36.66
C THR A 91 3.24 -26.35 -35.37
N LEU A 92 4.06 -25.31 -35.25
CA LEU A 92 4.01 -24.38 -34.14
C LEU A 92 2.59 -23.78 -34.08
N PRO A 93 1.93 -23.74 -32.92
CA PRO A 93 0.73 -22.93 -32.77
C PRO A 93 1.10 -21.48 -33.11
N GLU A 94 0.30 -20.88 -33.98
CA GLU A 94 0.39 -19.47 -34.34
C GLU A 94 0.58 -18.63 -33.08
N ALA A 95 1.72 -17.93 -33.00
CA ALA A 95 2.06 -17.10 -31.86
C ALA A 95 0.94 -16.07 -31.67
N ALA A 96 0.39 -15.99 -30.46
CA ALA A 96 -0.64 -15.03 -30.11
C ALA A 96 -0.23 -13.63 -30.60
N PRO A 97 -1.13 -12.86 -31.24
CA PRO A 97 -0.82 -11.52 -31.71
C PRO A 97 -0.23 -10.68 -30.57
N ALA A 98 0.86 -9.96 -30.84
CA ALA A 98 1.42 -9.01 -29.88
C ALA A 98 0.30 -8.07 -29.38
N PRO A 99 0.30 -7.67 -28.09
CA PRO A 99 -0.75 -6.81 -27.56
C PRO A 99 -0.83 -5.52 -28.39
N PRO A 100 -2.02 -4.98 -28.66
CA PRO A 100 -2.20 -3.81 -29.50
C PRO A 100 -1.86 -2.56 -28.67
N TYR A 101 -0.58 -2.39 -28.35
CA TYR A 101 -0.07 -1.14 -27.84
C TYR A 101 -0.23 -0.10 -28.96
N THR A 102 -0.93 0.98 -28.66
CA THR A 102 -1.18 2.09 -29.59
C THR A 102 -0.65 3.36 -28.96
N ASP A 103 -0.33 4.38 -29.76
CA ASP A 103 0.11 5.68 -29.25
C ASP A 103 -0.94 6.29 -28.29
N GLU A 104 -2.21 5.99 -28.51
CA GLU A 104 -3.31 6.45 -27.64
C GLU A 104 -3.32 5.74 -26.27
N CYS A 105 -2.91 4.47 -26.24
CA CYS A 105 -2.92 3.56 -25.11
C CYS A 105 -1.60 2.79 -25.00
N PRO A 106 -0.50 3.45 -24.62
CA PRO A 106 0.84 2.88 -24.64
C PRO A 106 1.03 1.76 -23.61
N SER A 107 0.21 1.76 -22.54
CA SER A 107 0.19 0.69 -21.53
C SER A 107 -0.82 -0.42 -21.86
N GLY A 108 -1.42 -0.39 -23.05
CA GLY A 108 -2.41 -1.36 -23.49
C GLY A 108 -3.85 -0.98 -23.15
N ARG A 109 -4.78 -1.90 -23.45
CA ARG A 109 -6.22 -1.68 -23.27
C ARG A 109 -6.76 -2.47 -22.08
N ILE A 110 -7.84 -1.96 -21.50
CA ILE A 110 -8.52 -2.57 -20.36
C ILE A 110 -9.87 -3.12 -20.83
N TYR A 111 -10.13 -4.40 -20.58
CA TYR A 111 -11.47 -4.96 -20.70
C TYR A 111 -12.11 -5.04 -19.33
N ALA A 112 -13.31 -4.51 -19.19
CA ALA A 112 -14.10 -4.65 -17.97
C ALA A 112 -15.13 -5.76 -18.18
N TYR A 113 -15.11 -6.78 -17.33
CA TYR A 113 -16.09 -7.85 -17.41
C TYR A 113 -17.52 -7.31 -17.21
N ASP A 114 -18.45 -7.84 -18.00
CA ASP A 114 -19.87 -7.67 -17.75
C ASP A 114 -20.33 -8.74 -16.72
N LEU A 115 -20.18 -8.41 -15.43
CA LEU A 115 -20.59 -9.31 -14.35
C LEU A 115 -22.12 -9.31 -14.20
N PRO A 116 -22.73 -10.46 -13.89
CA PRO A 116 -24.12 -10.51 -13.43
C PRO A 116 -24.38 -9.50 -12.29
N SER A 117 -25.54 -8.84 -12.33
CA SER A 117 -25.89 -7.72 -11.44
C SER A 117 -25.77 -8.02 -9.95
N MET A 118 -25.94 -9.29 -9.56
CA MET A 118 -25.78 -9.77 -8.19
C MET A 118 -24.40 -9.55 -7.58
N TYR A 119 -23.38 -9.29 -8.41
CA TYR A 119 -22.01 -9.00 -8.00
C TYR A 119 -21.73 -7.49 -7.89
N ASN A 120 -22.65 -6.63 -8.33
CA ASN A 120 -22.48 -5.18 -8.26
C ASN A 120 -23.80 -4.44 -7.98
N ARG A 121 -24.64 -4.24 -8.99
CA ARG A 121 -25.84 -3.39 -8.94
C ARG A 121 -26.81 -3.83 -7.85
N ASP A 122 -27.02 -5.13 -7.66
CA ASP A 122 -27.99 -5.64 -6.68
C ASP A 122 -27.43 -5.63 -5.25
N LEU A 123 -26.15 -5.31 -5.06
CA LEU A 123 -25.53 -5.13 -3.75
C LEU A 123 -25.78 -3.73 -3.18
N VAL A 124 -26.24 -2.80 -4.00
CA VAL A 124 -26.47 -1.41 -3.63
C VAL A 124 -27.86 -1.27 -3.02
N LEU A 125 -27.94 -0.55 -1.90
CA LEU A 125 -29.21 -0.11 -1.35
C LEU A 125 -29.71 1.14 -2.10
N THR A 126 -30.80 0.99 -2.85
CA THR A 126 -31.35 2.07 -3.70
C THR A 126 -32.34 2.97 -2.99
N ASN A 127 -32.95 2.51 -1.90
CA ASN A 127 -34.06 3.19 -1.22
C ASN A 127 -33.62 4.16 -0.12
N CYS A 128 -32.37 4.61 -0.14
CA CYS A 128 -31.88 5.61 0.80
C CYS A 128 -30.84 6.53 0.18
N THR A 129 -30.72 7.73 0.76
CA THR A 129 -29.84 8.81 0.28
C THR A 129 -28.73 9.07 1.28
N ASP A 130 -27.71 9.83 0.90
CA ASP A 130 -26.62 10.24 1.79
C ASP A 130 -27.07 11.10 2.99
N LEU A 131 -28.37 11.43 3.09
CA LEU A 131 -28.99 12.08 4.24
C LEU A 131 -29.37 11.11 5.36
N ASP A 132 -29.33 9.78 5.15
CA ASP A 132 -29.53 8.80 6.22
C ASP A 132 -28.20 8.53 6.95
N PRO A 133 -28.01 9.08 8.17
CA PRO A 133 -26.75 8.92 8.89
C PRO A 133 -26.62 7.55 9.57
N TRP A 134 -27.72 6.79 9.67
CA TRP A 134 -27.78 5.54 10.43
C TRP A 134 -27.42 4.34 9.57
N ASN A 135 -27.53 4.48 8.26
CA ASN A 135 -27.28 3.41 7.32
C ASN A 135 -26.07 3.73 6.43
N TRP A 136 -24.97 3.04 6.73
CA TRP A 136 -23.67 3.26 6.09
C TRP A 136 -23.68 3.02 4.57
N GLU A 137 -24.65 2.25 4.05
CA GLU A 137 -24.79 1.92 2.63
C GLU A 137 -25.43 3.05 1.82
N CYS A 138 -25.99 4.04 2.50
CA CYS A 138 -26.75 5.10 1.86
C CYS A 138 -25.87 6.14 1.16
N GLY A 139 -26.37 6.63 0.02
CA GLY A 139 -25.64 7.56 -0.82
C GLY A 139 -24.52 6.94 -1.66
N ILE A 140 -24.27 5.63 -1.56
CA ILE A 140 -23.16 4.97 -2.25
C ILE A 140 -23.29 5.01 -3.78
N ILE A 141 -24.51 4.98 -4.32
CA ILE A 141 -24.72 4.97 -5.77
C ILE A 141 -25.06 6.33 -6.36
N THR A 142 -25.44 7.28 -5.51
CA THR A 142 -25.82 8.63 -5.91
C THR A 142 -24.71 9.25 -6.74
N ASN A 143 -25.08 9.80 -7.91
CA ASN A 143 -24.15 10.40 -8.85
C ASN A 143 -22.95 9.48 -9.15
N HIS A 144 -23.18 8.19 -9.43
CA HIS A 144 -22.12 7.22 -9.73
C HIS A 144 -21.02 7.11 -8.65
N GLY A 145 -21.40 7.21 -7.37
CA GLY A 145 -20.48 7.11 -6.23
C GLY A 145 -19.89 8.42 -5.77
N TYR A 146 -20.13 9.53 -6.47
CA TYR A 146 -19.69 10.84 -6.01
C TYR A 146 -20.54 11.36 -4.84
N GLY A 147 -21.81 10.94 -4.72
CA GLY A 147 -22.75 11.50 -3.76
C GLY A 147 -23.43 12.79 -4.27
N ARG A 148 -24.30 13.38 -3.45
CA ARG A 148 -24.95 14.66 -3.80
C ARG A 148 -23.92 15.80 -3.80
N ALA A 149 -24.16 16.84 -4.60
CA ALA A 149 -23.33 18.03 -4.58
C ALA A 149 -23.39 18.71 -3.20
N ALA A 150 -22.24 19.13 -2.68
CA ALA A 150 -22.10 19.83 -1.40
C ALA A 150 -22.40 21.32 -1.56
N THR A 151 -23.62 21.64 -2.02
CA THR A 151 -24.03 23.00 -2.40
C THR A 151 -23.98 24.00 -1.25
N GLU A 152 -24.08 23.52 -0.01
CA GLU A 152 -23.95 24.34 1.19
C GLU A 152 -22.55 24.98 1.34
N LEU A 153 -21.53 24.37 0.73
CA LEU A 153 -20.16 24.93 0.71
C LEU A 153 -20.04 26.20 -0.13
N ARG A 154 -21.04 26.53 -0.96
CA ARG A 154 -21.09 27.81 -1.70
C ARG A 154 -21.00 29.04 -0.79
N ARG A 155 -21.40 28.91 0.48
CA ARG A 155 -21.34 29.99 1.47
C ARG A 155 -19.97 30.13 2.14
N ILE A 156 -19.07 29.17 1.94
CA ILE A 156 -17.80 29.05 2.65
C ILE A 156 -16.62 29.14 1.67
N LEU A 157 -16.74 28.50 0.51
CA LEU A 157 -15.70 28.43 -0.50
C LEU A 157 -15.81 29.59 -1.48
N PRO A 158 -14.67 30.11 -1.98
CA PRO A 158 -14.66 31.14 -3.00
C PRO A 158 -15.19 30.62 -4.33
N GLU A 159 -15.77 31.55 -5.10
CA GLU A 159 -16.15 31.35 -6.50
C GLU A 159 -16.93 30.04 -6.75
N ASP A 160 -16.47 29.26 -7.71
CA ASP A 160 -17.09 28.02 -8.18
C ASP A 160 -16.43 26.77 -7.58
N LEU A 161 -15.56 26.93 -6.59
CA LEU A 161 -14.81 25.83 -6.00
C LEU A 161 -15.72 24.77 -5.37
N TYR A 162 -16.86 25.19 -4.80
CA TYR A 162 -17.89 24.30 -4.26
C TYR A 162 -18.44 23.29 -5.28
N LYS A 163 -18.36 23.59 -6.59
CA LYS A 163 -18.81 22.67 -7.66
C LYS A 163 -17.94 21.41 -7.78
N SER A 164 -16.77 21.41 -7.14
CA SER A 164 -15.88 20.24 -7.06
C SER A 164 -16.14 19.39 -5.80
N TRP A 165 -17.09 19.77 -4.95
CA TRP A 165 -17.36 19.08 -3.68
C TRP A 165 -18.67 18.31 -3.67
N TYR A 166 -18.63 17.12 -3.08
CA TYR A 166 -19.74 16.19 -2.99
C TYR A 166 -19.74 15.48 -1.63
N HIS A 167 -20.91 15.00 -1.21
CA HIS A 167 -21.06 14.09 -0.07
C HIS A 167 -20.67 12.66 -0.46
N THR A 168 -19.41 12.48 -0.85
CA THR A 168 -18.86 11.19 -1.24
C THR A 168 -18.79 10.27 -0.03
N ASN A 169 -19.49 9.14 -0.09
CA ASN A 169 -19.41 8.11 0.93
C ASN A 169 -18.06 7.39 0.83
N GLN A 170 -17.39 7.17 1.96
CA GLN A 170 -16.05 6.56 2.04
C GLN A 170 -15.98 5.14 1.45
N PHE A 171 -17.09 4.42 1.33
CA PHE A 171 -17.14 3.05 0.80
C PHE A 171 -17.47 2.99 -0.70
N THR A 172 -17.42 4.12 -1.41
CA THR A 172 -17.81 4.24 -2.84
C THR A 172 -16.71 3.89 -3.82
N LEU A 173 -15.51 3.54 -3.36
CA LEU A 173 -14.32 3.37 -4.20
C LEU A 173 -14.56 2.43 -5.39
N GLU A 174 -15.23 1.31 -5.16
CA GLU A 174 -15.56 0.31 -6.18
C GLU A 174 -16.48 0.89 -7.26
N ILE A 175 -17.47 1.69 -6.86
CA ILE A 175 -18.44 2.34 -7.75
C ILE A 175 -17.73 3.41 -8.59
N LEU A 176 -16.89 4.24 -7.95
CA LEU A 176 -16.13 5.30 -8.62
C LEU A 176 -15.16 4.72 -9.67
N PHE A 177 -14.38 3.69 -9.30
CA PHE A 177 -13.48 3.03 -10.22
C PHE A 177 -14.23 2.34 -11.35
N HIS A 178 -15.32 1.63 -11.04
CA HIS A 178 -16.13 1.00 -12.07
C HIS A 178 -16.66 2.03 -13.07
N HIS A 179 -17.24 3.14 -12.60
CA HIS A 179 -17.69 4.23 -13.47
C HIS A 179 -16.57 4.81 -14.35
N ARG A 180 -15.40 5.07 -13.75
CA ARG A 180 -14.25 5.64 -14.45
C ARG A 180 -13.65 4.69 -15.48
N ILE A 181 -13.53 3.41 -15.16
CA ILE A 181 -13.03 2.37 -16.08
C ILE A 181 -13.98 2.23 -17.27
N LEU A 182 -15.30 2.22 -17.03
CA LEU A 182 -16.28 2.14 -18.11
C LEU A 182 -16.20 3.32 -19.09
N LYS A 183 -15.71 4.49 -18.65
CA LYS A 183 -15.53 5.70 -19.46
C LYS A 183 -14.07 5.96 -19.88
N HIS A 184 -13.14 5.08 -19.51
CA HIS A 184 -11.72 5.31 -19.76
C HIS A 184 -11.41 5.18 -21.25
N LYS A 185 -10.60 6.10 -21.80
CA LYS A 185 -10.24 6.11 -23.24
C LYS A 185 -9.62 4.78 -23.72
N CYS A 186 -8.87 4.11 -22.85
CA CYS A 186 -8.23 2.82 -23.15
C CYS A 186 -9.09 1.61 -22.80
N ARG A 187 -10.38 1.80 -22.49
CA ARG A 187 -11.30 0.67 -22.39
C ARG A 187 -11.52 0.09 -23.80
N THR A 188 -11.58 -1.24 -23.87
CA THR A 188 -11.99 -1.98 -25.07
C THR A 188 -13.26 -2.78 -24.78
N LEU A 189 -14.06 -3.01 -25.82
CA LEU A 189 -15.18 -3.95 -25.81
C LEU A 189 -14.80 -5.32 -26.35
N GLU A 190 -13.66 -5.42 -27.04
CA GLU A 190 -13.13 -6.67 -27.58
C GLU A 190 -12.08 -7.25 -26.61
N PRO A 191 -12.40 -8.29 -25.84
CA PRO A 191 -11.49 -8.81 -24.82
C PRO A 191 -10.19 -9.39 -25.39
N GLU A 192 -10.16 -9.77 -26.67
CA GLU A 192 -8.98 -10.24 -27.41
C GLU A 192 -7.90 -9.14 -27.50
N SER A 193 -8.32 -7.88 -27.52
CA SER A 193 -7.44 -6.70 -27.62
C SER A 193 -6.95 -6.17 -26.26
N ALA A 194 -7.38 -6.80 -25.16
CA ALA A 194 -7.12 -6.32 -23.82
C ALA A 194 -5.77 -6.80 -23.29
N THR A 195 -5.08 -5.92 -22.56
CA THR A 195 -3.85 -6.22 -21.82
C THR A 195 -4.15 -6.52 -20.35
N ALA A 196 -5.24 -5.97 -19.81
CA ALA A 196 -5.65 -6.19 -18.44
C ALA A 196 -7.18 -6.32 -18.32
N PHE A 197 -7.63 -7.12 -17.35
CA PHE A 197 -9.03 -7.46 -17.15
C PHE A 197 -9.53 -6.94 -15.80
N TYR A 198 -10.44 -5.98 -15.83
CA TYR A 198 -11.06 -5.43 -14.64
C TYR A 198 -12.26 -6.28 -14.20
N ILE A 199 -12.30 -6.63 -12.91
CA ILE A 199 -13.42 -7.34 -12.28
C ILE A 199 -14.26 -6.33 -11.47
N PRO A 200 -15.38 -5.81 -11.99
CA PRO A 200 -16.29 -4.90 -11.27
C PRO A 200 -17.16 -5.63 -10.22
N PHE A 201 -16.53 -6.28 -9.25
CA PHE A 201 -17.18 -6.87 -8.09
C PHE A 201 -17.16 -5.88 -6.91
N TYR A 202 -18.32 -5.57 -6.33
CA TYR A 202 -18.42 -4.68 -5.17
C TYR A 202 -18.23 -5.46 -3.86
N ALA A 203 -17.01 -5.95 -3.65
CA ALA A 203 -16.62 -6.77 -2.51
C ALA A 203 -16.88 -6.06 -1.17
N GLY A 204 -16.60 -4.75 -1.11
CA GLY A 204 -16.85 -3.90 0.06
C GLY A 204 -18.31 -3.93 0.49
N LEU A 205 -19.24 -3.85 -0.46
CA LEU A 205 -20.68 -3.95 -0.18
C LEU A 205 -21.10 -5.38 0.15
N ALA A 206 -20.62 -6.36 -0.62
CA ALA A 206 -20.96 -7.76 -0.46
C ALA A 206 -20.62 -8.29 0.95
N VAL A 207 -19.45 -7.90 1.47
CA VAL A 207 -18.95 -8.30 2.78
C VAL A 207 -19.44 -7.36 3.88
N GLY A 208 -19.43 -6.04 3.62
CA GLY A 208 -19.72 -4.99 4.60
C GLY A 208 -21.04 -5.19 5.34
N LYS A 209 -22.11 -5.53 4.61
CA LYS A 209 -23.47 -5.78 5.16
C LYS A 209 -23.57 -6.99 6.10
N HIS A 210 -22.51 -7.78 6.20
CA HIS A 210 -22.45 -9.01 6.99
C HIS A 210 -21.33 -9.02 8.03
N LEU A 211 -20.48 -7.98 8.11
CA LEU A 211 -19.30 -7.95 8.99
C LEU A 211 -19.64 -8.18 10.48
N TRP A 212 -20.78 -7.64 10.95
CA TRP A 212 -21.24 -7.78 12.33
C TRP A 212 -22.16 -8.98 12.58
N LYS A 213 -22.40 -9.83 11.57
CA LYS A 213 -23.20 -11.04 11.74
C LYS A 213 -22.30 -12.21 12.11
N ASN A 214 -22.73 -13.04 13.07
CA ASN A 214 -22.01 -14.26 13.45
C ASN A 214 -22.24 -15.41 12.45
N ASP A 215 -22.00 -15.14 11.17
CA ASP A 215 -22.12 -16.10 10.08
C ASP A 215 -20.97 -15.85 9.09
N THR A 216 -19.96 -16.72 9.10
CA THR A 216 -18.81 -16.61 8.18
C THR A 216 -19.15 -17.08 6.77
N ALA A 217 -20.12 -17.97 6.62
CA ALA A 217 -20.53 -18.51 5.33
C ALA A 217 -21.20 -17.42 4.49
N ILE A 218 -22.07 -16.61 5.09
CA ILE A 218 -22.73 -15.50 4.39
C ILE A 218 -21.73 -14.40 3.98
N ARG A 219 -20.71 -14.14 4.81
CA ARG A 219 -19.61 -13.21 4.50
C ARG A 219 -18.76 -13.67 3.32
N ASP A 220 -18.63 -14.98 3.12
CA ASP A 220 -17.86 -15.56 2.02
C ASP A 220 -18.71 -15.82 0.76
N LYS A 221 -20.05 -15.79 0.86
CA LYS A 221 -20.97 -16.29 -0.16
C LYS A 221 -20.76 -15.62 -1.52
N HIS A 222 -20.86 -14.30 -1.59
CA HIS A 222 -20.72 -13.56 -2.86
C HIS A 222 -19.32 -13.67 -3.42
N CYS A 223 -18.29 -13.65 -2.57
CA CYS A 223 -16.89 -13.83 -2.96
C CYS A 223 -16.66 -15.19 -3.64
N LYS A 224 -17.15 -16.27 -3.05
CA LYS A 224 -17.08 -17.63 -3.63
C LYS A 224 -17.84 -17.71 -4.94
N MET A 225 -19.03 -17.10 -5.01
CA MET A 225 -19.85 -17.10 -6.22
C MET A 225 -19.19 -16.32 -7.37
N MET A 226 -18.60 -15.16 -7.08
CA MET A 226 -17.88 -14.36 -8.06
C MET A 226 -16.64 -15.11 -8.57
N LEU A 227 -15.86 -15.71 -7.67
CA LEU A 227 -14.67 -16.49 -8.06
C LEU A 227 -15.03 -17.71 -8.91
N ARG A 228 -16.15 -18.39 -8.64
CA ARG A 228 -16.63 -19.47 -9.52
C ARG A 228 -16.99 -18.94 -10.91
N TRP A 229 -17.65 -17.78 -10.99
CA TRP A 229 -18.02 -17.17 -12.26
C TRP A 229 -16.80 -16.73 -13.07
N VAL A 230 -15.84 -16.01 -12.45
CA VAL A 230 -14.68 -15.45 -13.16
C VAL A 230 -13.73 -16.54 -13.64
N LYS A 231 -13.57 -17.62 -12.88
CA LYS A 231 -12.73 -18.77 -13.27
C LYS A 231 -13.20 -19.49 -14.53
N ASN A 232 -14.48 -19.38 -14.85
CA ASN A 232 -15.05 -19.98 -16.05
C ASN A 232 -14.93 -19.08 -17.28
N GLN A 233 -14.32 -17.89 -17.15
CA GLN A 233 -14.11 -16.98 -18.27
C GLN A 233 -12.88 -17.40 -19.08
N PRO A 234 -12.92 -17.37 -20.43
CA PRO A 234 -11.80 -17.78 -21.27
C PRO A 234 -10.48 -17.07 -20.93
N TYR A 235 -10.58 -15.76 -20.66
CA TYR A 235 -9.43 -14.91 -20.36
C TYR A 235 -8.85 -15.14 -18.97
N TRP A 236 -9.67 -15.54 -17.99
CA TRP A 236 -9.15 -16.00 -16.71
C TRP A 236 -8.33 -17.28 -16.88
N MET A 237 -8.80 -18.24 -17.67
CA MET A 237 -8.11 -19.52 -17.85
C MET A 237 -6.73 -19.36 -18.52
N LYS A 238 -6.52 -18.31 -19.32
CA LYS A 238 -5.23 -18.02 -19.98
C LYS A 238 -4.14 -17.58 -19.00
N SER A 239 -4.48 -16.76 -18.01
CA SER A 239 -3.52 -16.12 -17.09
C SER A 239 -3.60 -16.64 -15.66
N ASN A 240 -4.68 -17.35 -15.33
CA ASN A 240 -5.06 -17.72 -13.97
C ASN A 240 -5.06 -16.51 -13.01
N GLY A 241 -5.61 -15.38 -13.46
CA GLY A 241 -5.82 -14.19 -12.64
C GLY A 241 -4.67 -13.17 -12.65
N SER A 242 -3.54 -13.45 -13.30
CA SER A 242 -2.35 -12.58 -13.20
C SER A 242 -2.43 -11.28 -14.00
N ASP A 243 -3.30 -11.21 -15.01
CA ASP A 243 -3.64 -10.00 -15.77
C ASP A 243 -4.97 -9.39 -15.31
N HIS A 244 -5.54 -9.91 -14.22
CA HIS A 244 -6.76 -9.41 -13.60
C HIS A 244 -6.47 -8.42 -12.49
N PHE A 245 -7.33 -7.42 -12.41
CA PHE A 245 -7.32 -6.50 -11.30
C PHE A 245 -8.72 -6.12 -10.85
N MET A 246 -8.82 -5.67 -9.61
CA MET A 246 -10.07 -5.18 -9.04
C MET A 246 -9.83 -4.03 -8.08
N THR A 247 -10.91 -3.38 -7.70
CA THR A 247 -10.92 -2.35 -6.67
C THR A 247 -11.65 -2.90 -5.44
N ILE A 248 -11.19 -2.57 -4.24
CA ILE A 248 -11.78 -3.03 -2.98
C ILE A 248 -12.00 -1.84 -2.06
N GLY A 249 -13.26 -1.54 -1.78
CA GLY A 249 -13.67 -0.29 -1.12
C GLY A 249 -13.56 -0.26 0.41
N ARG A 250 -12.89 -1.25 1.02
CA ARG A 250 -12.68 -1.35 2.47
C ARG A 250 -11.27 -1.82 2.77
N ILE A 251 -10.91 -1.82 4.05
CA ILE A 251 -9.58 -2.24 4.52
C ILE A 251 -9.34 -3.73 4.30
N THR A 252 -8.08 -4.12 4.06
CA THR A 252 -7.71 -5.53 3.78
C THR A 252 -8.22 -6.51 4.84
N TRP A 253 -8.31 -6.10 6.11
CA TRP A 253 -8.67 -6.97 7.22
C TRP A 253 -10.13 -7.42 7.18
N ASP A 254 -11.00 -6.69 6.47
CA ASP A 254 -12.39 -7.12 6.21
C ASP A 254 -12.45 -8.34 5.27
N PHE A 255 -11.35 -8.69 4.61
CA PHE A 255 -11.29 -9.76 3.61
C PHE A 255 -10.22 -10.83 3.86
N ARG A 256 -9.47 -10.71 4.96
CA ARG A 256 -8.41 -11.64 5.37
C ARG A 256 -8.72 -12.23 6.75
N ARG A 257 -9.87 -12.88 6.88
CA ARG A 257 -10.26 -13.53 8.13
C ARG A 257 -9.15 -14.44 8.64
N LEU A 258 -8.72 -14.19 9.88
CA LEU A 258 -7.71 -14.96 10.58
C LEU A 258 -8.31 -16.28 11.09
N THR A 259 -7.47 -17.30 11.21
CA THR A 259 -7.88 -18.64 11.65
C THR A 259 -8.04 -18.77 13.16
N ASP A 260 -7.61 -17.77 13.93
CA ASP A 260 -7.79 -17.76 15.38
C ASP A 260 -9.28 -17.71 15.75
N PRO A 261 -9.80 -18.62 16.60
CA PRO A 261 -11.22 -18.68 16.95
C PRO A 261 -11.81 -17.36 17.51
N GLY A 262 -10.99 -16.56 18.19
CA GLY A 262 -11.37 -15.23 18.70
C GLY A 262 -11.23 -14.08 17.69
N LYS A 263 -10.73 -14.34 16.48
CA LYS A 263 -10.45 -13.32 15.43
C LYS A 263 -11.18 -13.66 14.12
N SER A 264 -12.41 -14.13 14.23
CA SER A 264 -13.25 -14.52 13.09
C SER A 264 -13.78 -13.32 12.28
N TRP A 265 -13.17 -12.13 12.35
CA TRP A 265 -13.60 -10.92 11.62
C TRP A 265 -13.49 -11.09 10.10
N GLY A 266 -14.38 -10.46 9.36
CA GLY A 266 -14.26 -10.38 7.89
C GLY A 266 -14.62 -11.65 7.11
N SER A 267 -14.43 -11.56 5.80
CA SER A 267 -14.51 -12.68 4.86
C SER A 267 -13.14 -13.36 4.67
N SER A 268 -13.10 -14.53 4.06
CA SER A 268 -11.85 -15.20 3.64
C SER A 268 -11.40 -14.81 2.22
N PHE A 269 -12.07 -13.84 1.58
CA PHE A 269 -11.97 -13.57 0.14
C PHE A 269 -10.54 -13.42 -0.37
N LEU A 270 -9.72 -12.57 0.26
CA LEU A 270 -8.35 -12.33 -0.19
C LEU A 270 -7.37 -13.45 0.18
N ASN A 271 -7.78 -14.36 1.06
CA ASN A 271 -7.03 -15.58 1.37
C ASN A 271 -7.44 -16.76 0.47
N MET A 272 -8.42 -16.59 -0.42
CA MET A 272 -8.81 -17.65 -1.34
C MET A 272 -7.76 -17.82 -2.45
N PRO A 273 -7.36 -19.05 -2.82
CA PRO A 273 -6.25 -19.29 -3.75
C PRO A 273 -6.36 -18.58 -5.10
N SER A 274 -7.58 -18.35 -5.59
CA SER A 274 -7.82 -17.65 -6.85
C SER A 274 -7.50 -16.16 -6.79
N MET A 275 -7.35 -15.56 -5.61
CA MET A 275 -6.95 -14.15 -5.46
C MET A 275 -5.43 -13.95 -5.44
N ASN A 276 -4.63 -15.00 -5.31
CA ASN A 276 -3.17 -14.91 -5.11
C ASN A 276 -2.43 -14.10 -6.18
N LYS A 277 -2.96 -14.02 -7.41
CA LYS A 277 -2.34 -13.32 -8.53
C LYS A 277 -3.13 -12.10 -9.03
N VAL A 278 -4.29 -11.81 -8.42
CA VAL A 278 -5.14 -10.70 -8.84
C VAL A 278 -4.67 -9.42 -8.18
N SER A 279 -4.38 -8.38 -8.96
CA SER A 279 -3.99 -7.06 -8.45
C SER A 279 -5.19 -6.35 -7.81
N ARG A 280 -5.01 -5.72 -6.65
CA ARG A 280 -6.11 -5.16 -5.87
C ARG A 280 -5.79 -3.74 -5.46
N PHE A 281 -6.52 -2.79 -6.03
CA PHE A 281 -6.52 -1.41 -5.57
C PHE A 281 -7.39 -1.32 -4.33
N ILE A 282 -6.77 -1.27 -3.15
CA ILE A 282 -7.44 -1.40 -1.86
C ILE A 282 -7.12 -0.22 -0.95
N VAL A 283 -8.08 0.15 -0.11
CA VAL A 283 -7.95 1.32 0.76
C VAL A 283 -6.77 1.19 1.75
N GLU A 284 -6.72 0.06 2.44
CA GLU A 284 -5.63 -0.29 3.35
C GLU A 284 -5.05 -1.62 2.88
N LYS A 285 -3.77 -1.64 2.50
CA LYS A 285 -3.09 -2.85 2.03
C LYS A 285 -2.56 -3.68 3.18
N TYR A 286 -2.46 -4.99 2.98
CA TYR A 286 -1.61 -5.82 3.83
C TYR A 286 -0.15 -5.71 3.33
N PRO A 287 0.81 -5.24 4.14
CA PRO A 287 2.19 -5.03 3.68
C PRO A 287 2.89 -6.29 3.16
N GLY A 288 2.46 -7.47 3.59
CA GLY A 288 3.04 -8.75 3.18
C GLY A 288 2.48 -9.35 1.89
N ASP A 289 1.57 -8.67 1.20
CA ASP A 289 0.98 -9.15 -0.05
C ASP A 289 1.16 -8.10 -1.16
N GLU A 290 2.08 -8.39 -2.09
CA GLU A 290 2.48 -7.47 -3.17
C GLU A 290 1.36 -7.16 -4.14
N MET A 291 0.33 -8.01 -4.20
CA MET A 291 -0.82 -7.80 -5.07
C MET A 291 -1.80 -6.76 -4.48
N ASP A 292 -1.62 -6.32 -3.22
CA ASP A 292 -2.35 -5.18 -2.66
C ASP A 292 -1.66 -3.84 -3.00
N VAL A 293 -2.34 -3.01 -3.78
CA VAL A 293 -1.94 -1.65 -4.13
C VAL A 293 -2.80 -0.66 -3.33
N SER A 294 -2.18 0.13 -2.45
CA SER A 294 -2.89 1.12 -1.66
C SER A 294 -3.45 2.26 -2.52
N VAL A 295 -4.72 2.58 -2.33
CA VAL A 295 -5.37 3.78 -2.84
C VAL A 295 -6.09 4.49 -1.68
N PRO A 296 -6.17 5.82 -1.65
CA PRO A 296 -6.83 6.51 -0.55
C PRO A 296 -8.32 6.21 -0.51
N TYR A 297 -8.94 6.38 0.67
CA TYR A 297 -10.41 6.48 0.76
C TYR A 297 -10.92 7.54 -0.23
N PRO A 298 -12.08 7.31 -0.88
CA PRO A 298 -12.82 8.36 -1.55
C PRO A 298 -13.00 9.58 -0.64
N THR A 299 -12.66 10.75 -1.16
CA THR A 299 -12.87 12.04 -0.47
C THR A 299 -14.02 12.80 -1.13
N GLY A 300 -14.52 13.83 -0.46
CA GLY A 300 -15.58 14.68 -1.02
C GLY A 300 -15.12 15.61 -2.16
N PHE A 301 -13.82 15.78 -2.37
CA PHE A 301 -13.27 16.71 -3.36
C PHE A 301 -12.89 16.00 -4.66
N HIS A 302 -13.56 16.36 -5.75
CA HIS A 302 -13.40 15.80 -7.09
C HIS A 302 -13.19 16.92 -8.13
N PRO A 303 -11.98 17.50 -8.22
CA PRO A 303 -11.70 18.58 -9.15
C PRO A 303 -11.82 18.09 -10.59
N LYS A 304 -12.46 18.89 -11.45
CA LYS A 304 -12.59 18.58 -12.90
C LYS A 304 -11.35 18.95 -13.70
N SER A 305 -10.55 19.89 -13.18
CA SER A 305 -9.37 20.44 -13.83
C SER A 305 -8.22 20.61 -12.83
N LYS A 306 -7.01 20.77 -13.37
CA LYS A 306 -5.83 21.13 -12.57
C LYS A 306 -6.01 22.50 -11.90
N ASP A 307 -6.70 23.43 -12.56
CA ASP A 307 -6.94 24.77 -12.04
C ASP A 307 -7.82 24.73 -10.80
N ASN A 308 -8.88 23.91 -10.77
CA ASN A 308 -9.70 23.73 -9.56
C ASN A 308 -8.89 23.14 -8.39
N LEU A 309 -7.93 22.26 -8.68
CA LEU A 309 -7.04 21.72 -7.65
C LEU A 309 -6.09 22.81 -7.12
N VAL A 310 -5.50 23.62 -8.00
CA VAL A 310 -4.61 24.73 -7.61
C VAL A 310 -5.38 25.78 -6.81
N GLU A 311 -6.59 26.12 -7.23
CA GLU A 311 -7.49 27.04 -6.53
C GLU A 311 -7.82 26.53 -5.13
N TRP A 312 -8.18 25.26 -4.97
CA TRP A 312 -8.36 24.64 -3.64
C TRP A 312 -7.10 24.73 -2.78
N GLN A 313 -5.94 24.40 -3.36
CA GLN A 313 -4.69 24.45 -2.63
C GLN A 313 -4.34 25.88 -2.18
N ASN A 314 -4.55 26.89 -3.03
CA ASN A 314 -4.31 28.30 -2.69
C ASN A 314 -5.27 28.76 -1.61
N PHE A 315 -6.58 28.48 -1.75
CA PHE A 315 -7.56 28.77 -0.70
C PHE A 315 -7.15 28.18 0.65
N VAL A 316 -6.77 26.90 0.69
CA VAL A 316 -6.33 26.23 1.92
C VAL A 316 -5.02 26.84 2.46
N ARG A 317 -4.05 27.20 1.62
CA ARG A 317 -2.78 27.80 2.07
C ARG A 317 -3.00 29.21 2.64
N ASP A 318 -3.83 30.01 1.99
CA ASP A 318 -4.02 31.43 2.31
C ASP A 318 -5.05 31.66 3.42
N TYR A 319 -5.86 30.63 3.73
CA TYR A 319 -6.87 30.72 4.79
C TYR A 319 -6.22 31.01 6.15
N LYS A 320 -6.49 32.19 6.71
CA LYS A 320 -6.03 32.59 8.04
C LYS A 320 -6.69 31.72 9.11
N ARG A 321 -5.93 30.78 9.67
CA ARG A 321 -6.36 29.91 10.76
C ARG A 321 -5.93 30.53 12.09
N SER A 322 -6.88 31.04 12.87
CA SER A 322 -6.63 31.50 14.25
C SER A 322 -6.47 30.34 15.25
N SER A 323 -6.78 29.12 14.82
CA SER A 323 -6.75 27.91 15.64
C SER A 323 -6.25 26.72 14.80
N LEU A 324 -5.38 25.88 15.37
CA LEU A 324 -4.68 24.80 14.67
C LEU A 324 -5.10 23.39 15.12
N PHE A 325 -6.37 23.20 15.51
CA PHE A 325 -6.85 21.88 15.90
C PHE A 325 -7.86 21.33 14.88
N SER A 326 -7.61 20.10 14.45
CA SER A 326 -8.62 19.22 13.89
C SER A 326 -8.34 17.82 14.41
N PHE A 327 -9.31 17.28 15.15
CA PHE A 327 -9.26 15.91 15.62
C PHE A 327 -10.47 15.17 15.08
N VAL A 328 -10.22 14.03 14.45
CA VAL A 328 -11.27 13.22 13.84
C VAL A 328 -11.16 11.79 14.36
N GLY A 329 -12.09 11.42 15.24
CA GLY A 329 -12.26 10.07 15.75
C GLY A 329 -12.72 10.04 17.20
N GLU A 330 -12.76 8.85 17.77
CA GLU A 330 -13.19 8.60 19.15
C GLU A 330 -12.15 7.72 19.84
N ASN A 331 -11.91 7.93 21.13
CA ASN A 331 -11.04 7.06 21.91
C ASN A 331 -11.60 5.64 21.89
N ARG A 332 -10.88 4.71 21.27
CA ARG A 332 -11.29 3.31 21.14
C ARG A 332 -10.87 2.45 22.35
N ASN A 333 -10.22 3.03 23.37
CA ASN A 333 -9.78 2.37 24.60
C ASN A 333 -9.00 1.04 24.39
N TRP A 334 -8.32 0.90 23.25
CA TRP A 334 -7.72 -0.38 22.86
C TRP A 334 -6.28 -0.56 23.36
N ALA A 335 -5.57 0.53 23.67
CA ALA A 335 -4.20 0.51 24.20
C ALA A 335 -3.91 1.74 25.08
N GLU A 336 -2.96 1.60 26.02
CA GLU A 336 -2.56 2.69 26.91
C GLU A 336 -1.81 3.84 26.21
N ASN A 337 -1.09 3.54 25.14
CA ASN A 337 -0.36 4.55 24.35
C ASN A 337 -1.00 4.77 22.98
N ASP A 338 -2.33 4.67 22.91
CA ASP A 338 -3.08 4.99 21.69
C ASP A 338 -2.84 6.46 21.30
N LEU A 339 -2.21 6.67 20.14
CA LEU A 339 -1.91 8.01 19.62
C LEU A 339 -3.17 8.87 19.57
N ARG A 340 -4.31 8.28 19.20
CA ARG A 340 -5.59 8.99 19.15
C ARG A 340 -5.96 9.56 20.51
N ARG A 341 -5.86 8.76 21.58
CA ARG A 341 -6.08 9.21 22.96
C ARG A 341 -5.09 10.29 23.40
N ILE A 342 -3.81 10.14 23.07
CA ILE A 342 -2.76 11.13 23.39
C ILE A 342 -3.12 12.48 22.75
N LEU A 343 -3.50 12.48 21.47
CA LEU A 343 -3.90 13.68 20.74
C LEU A 343 -5.18 14.31 21.31
N MET A 344 -6.20 13.52 21.66
CA MET A 344 -7.41 14.04 22.33
C MET A 344 -7.08 14.74 23.64
N ASN A 345 -6.27 14.10 24.47
CA ASN A 345 -5.87 14.64 25.77
C ASN A 345 -5.06 15.93 25.60
N TYR A 346 -4.19 16.00 24.60
CA TYR A 346 -3.47 17.22 24.25
C TYR A 346 -4.44 18.34 23.85
N CYS A 347 -5.37 18.07 22.92
CA CYS A 347 -6.38 19.05 22.49
C CYS A 347 -7.25 19.56 23.65
N HIS A 348 -7.70 18.67 24.55
CA HIS A 348 -8.48 19.09 25.72
C HIS A 348 -7.68 20.00 26.67
N LYS A 349 -6.39 19.73 26.85
CA LYS A 349 -5.53 20.57 27.71
C LYS A 349 -5.27 21.95 27.10
N GLU A 350 -5.04 22.03 25.79
CA GLU A 350 -4.85 23.30 25.08
C GLU A 350 -6.14 24.13 25.02
N ALA A 351 -7.31 23.49 24.90
CA ALA A 351 -8.61 24.17 24.93
C ALA A 351 -8.91 24.85 26.27
N VAL A 352 -8.34 24.35 27.39
CA VAL A 352 -8.48 24.95 28.73
C VAL A 352 -7.58 26.20 28.89
N LEU A 353 -6.57 26.37 28.04
CA LEU A 353 -5.68 27.55 28.05
C LEU A 353 -6.22 28.71 27.19
N ALA A 354 -7.22 28.46 26.34
CA ALA A 354 -7.99 29.49 25.68
C ALA A 354 -9.23 29.82 26.54
N GLY A 355 -9.36 31.06 27.00
CA GLY A 355 -10.48 31.53 27.84
C GLY A 355 -11.87 31.25 27.25
N PRO A 356 -12.95 31.54 28.01
CA PRO A 356 -14.24 30.87 27.91
C PRO A 356 -14.96 31.17 26.59
N TRP A 357 -14.66 30.38 25.57
CA TRP A 357 -15.56 30.12 24.46
C TRP A 357 -16.14 28.74 24.70
N THR A 358 -17.31 28.73 25.33
CA THR A 358 -18.21 27.59 25.34
C THR A 358 -18.56 27.25 23.89
N ALA A 359 -17.81 26.34 23.28
CA ALA A 359 -18.33 25.59 22.16
C ALA A 359 -19.52 24.81 22.74
N PRO A 360 -20.77 25.05 22.28
CA PRO A 360 -21.87 24.22 22.71
C PRO A 360 -21.48 22.78 22.39
N SER A 361 -21.70 21.90 23.36
CA SER A 361 -21.77 20.46 23.15
C SER A 361 -22.91 20.17 22.19
N VAL A 362 -22.73 20.54 20.92
CA VAL A 362 -23.51 19.98 19.85
C VAL A 362 -22.93 18.61 19.72
N SER A 363 -23.63 17.63 20.28
CA SER A 363 -23.63 16.27 19.77
C SER A 363 -24.05 16.34 18.31
N VAL A 364 -23.12 16.77 17.44
CA VAL A 364 -23.22 16.52 16.03
C VAL A 364 -23.15 15.00 15.95
N PRO A 365 -24.19 14.31 15.45
CA PRO A 365 -24.12 12.87 15.28
C PRO A 365 -22.83 12.59 14.52
N PRO A 366 -22.04 11.58 14.94
CA PRO A 366 -20.67 11.44 14.49
C PRO A 366 -20.70 11.35 12.97
N ILE A 367 -20.26 12.42 12.30
CA ILE A 367 -19.80 12.31 10.93
C ILE A 367 -18.55 11.46 11.06
N ARG A 368 -18.75 10.15 10.91
CA ARG A 368 -17.71 9.11 10.91
C ARG A 368 -16.85 9.29 9.65
N LEU A 369 -16.07 10.36 9.64
CA LEU A 369 -14.88 10.50 8.83
C LEU A 369 -13.85 9.56 9.46
N TRP A 370 -13.83 8.32 9.01
CA TRP A 370 -12.70 7.44 9.27
C TRP A 370 -11.66 7.75 8.19
N PHE A 371 -10.47 8.17 8.61
CA PHE A 371 -9.27 8.17 7.77
C PHE A 371 -8.63 6.79 7.78
#